data_AF-A0A935M4B6-F1
#
_entry.id   AF-A0A935M4B6-F1
#
_cell.length_a   1.000
_cell.length_b   1.000
_cell.length_c   1.000
_cell.angle_alpha   90.00
_cell.angle_beta   90.00
_cell.angle_gamma   90.00
#
_symmetry.space_group_name_H-M   'P 1'
#
loop_
_entity.id
_entity.type
_entity.pdbx_description
1 polymer ?
#
loop_
_entity_poly.entity_id
_entity_poly.type
_entity_poly.pdbx_seq_one_letter_code
_entity_poly.pdbx_strand_id
1 'polypeptide(L)'
;MQERFPADSLQYATRVKEAADNGQNLVTYPVNNKLADQLKIVSKLIDGGLQTRLYVVSMGGFDTHSNQLTSHQNLMNQLNTAISAFMQDLQLNNITNRVVGMTMSEFGRRVNENGSAGTDHGTAAPMILFGDLVNEGVFGNNPDLINLSNNNSLISMITGRFMHLY
;
A
#
# COMPACT_ATOMS: atom_id res chain seq x y z
N MET A 1 30.34 -17.14 -20.19
CA MET A 1 29.01 -16.74 -19.70
C MET A 1 28.88 -16.85 -18.17
N GLN A 2 29.90 -17.31 -17.42
CA GLN A 2 29.75 -17.66 -16.00
C GLN A 2 30.26 -16.60 -14.99
N GLU A 3 30.91 -15.52 -15.44
CA GLU A 3 31.45 -14.45 -14.56
C GLU A 3 30.57 -13.19 -14.47
N ARG A 4 29.51 -13.08 -15.27
CA ARG A 4 28.68 -11.85 -15.34
C ARG A 4 27.68 -11.74 -14.19
N PHE A 5 27.15 -12.87 -13.72
CA PHE A 5 26.17 -12.93 -12.63
C PHE A 5 26.65 -12.38 -11.27
N PRO A 6 27.86 -12.72 -10.77
CA PRO A 6 28.33 -12.16 -9.50
C PRO A 6 28.68 -10.67 -9.59
N ALA A 7 29.18 -10.22 -10.75
CA ALA A 7 29.52 -8.80 -10.97
C ALA A 7 28.27 -7.91 -10.98
N ASP A 8 27.21 -8.32 -11.69
CA ASP A 8 25.96 -7.57 -11.76
C ASP A 8 25.29 -7.51 -10.37
N SER A 9 25.24 -8.64 -9.64
CA SER A 9 24.68 -8.70 -8.28
C SER A 9 25.39 -7.76 -7.31
N LEU A 10 26.73 -7.74 -7.34
CA LEU A 10 27.53 -6.85 -6.49
C LEU A 10 27.29 -5.38 -6.85
N GLN A 11 27.18 -5.05 -8.13
CA GLN A 11 26.88 -3.69 -8.58
C GLN A 11 25.51 -3.23 -8.07
N TYR A 12 24.47 -4.06 -8.15
CA TYR A 12 23.14 -3.72 -7.62
C TYR A 12 23.16 -3.53 -6.11
N ALA A 13 23.83 -4.43 -5.37
CA ALA A 13 23.95 -4.32 -3.92
C ALA A 13 24.65 -3.03 -3.50
N THR A 14 25.73 -2.64 -4.18
CA THR A 14 26.43 -1.38 -3.91
C THR A 14 25.51 -0.18 -4.13
N ARG A 15 24.72 -0.13 -5.20
CA ARG A 15 23.79 0.98 -5.46
C ARG A 15 22.70 1.12 -4.39
N VAL A 16 22.15 0.00 -3.96
CA VAL A 16 21.15 -0.01 -2.87
C VAL A 16 21.77 0.45 -1.56
N LYS A 17 22.99 -0.03 -1.26
CA LYS A 17 23.76 0.38 -0.08
C LYS A 17 24.06 1.87 -0.08
N GLU A 18 24.59 2.41 -1.19
CA GLU A 18 24.88 3.84 -1.36
C GLU A 18 23.65 4.71 -1.10
N ALA A 19 22.50 4.35 -1.70
CA ALA A 19 21.25 5.08 -1.45
C ALA A 19 20.81 4.96 0.02
N ALA A 20 20.89 3.77 0.62
CA ALA A 20 20.55 3.59 2.02
C ALA A 20 21.49 4.34 2.98
N ASP A 21 22.76 4.54 2.62
CA ASP A 21 23.74 5.28 3.43
C ASP A 21 23.55 6.81 3.27
N ASN A 22 23.14 7.27 2.09
CA ASN A 22 22.92 8.70 1.79
C ASN A 22 21.55 9.23 2.23
N GLY A 23 20.51 8.39 2.23
CA GLY A 23 19.15 8.82 2.55
C GLY A 23 18.86 8.85 4.04
N GLN A 24 17.84 9.62 4.43
CA GLN A 24 17.41 9.75 5.82
C GLN A 24 15.89 9.63 5.98
N ASN A 25 15.48 9.22 7.19
CA ASN A 25 14.11 9.34 7.65
C ASN A 25 14.07 10.47 8.68
N LEU A 26 13.23 11.46 8.44
CA LEU A 26 13.05 12.65 9.29
C LEU A 26 11.85 12.50 10.25
N VAL A 27 11.06 11.44 10.10
CA VAL A 27 9.96 11.09 11.01
C VAL A 27 10.18 9.77 11.75
N THR A 28 9.50 9.63 12.88
CA THR A 28 9.38 8.35 13.59
C THR A 28 8.24 7.53 13.00
N TYR A 29 8.55 6.33 12.50
CA TYR A 29 7.53 5.41 11.99
C TYR A 29 6.86 4.62 13.13
N PRO A 30 5.57 4.27 13.01
CA PRO A 30 4.86 3.45 13.99
C PRO A 30 5.56 2.11 14.25
N VAL A 31 5.72 1.77 15.53
CA VAL A 31 6.23 0.45 15.95
C VAL A 31 5.15 -0.62 15.82
N ASN A 32 5.56 -1.89 15.72
CA ASN A 32 4.68 -3.05 15.52
C ASN A 32 3.82 -2.97 14.26
N ASN A 33 4.33 -2.29 13.22
CA ASN A 33 3.67 -2.16 11.94
C ASN A 33 4.66 -2.49 10.81
N LYS A 34 4.59 -3.74 10.31
CA LYS A 34 5.52 -4.22 9.27
C LYS A 34 5.43 -3.43 7.96
N LEU A 35 4.27 -2.84 7.66
CA LEU A 35 4.13 -1.98 6.49
C LEU A 35 4.90 -0.68 6.69
N ALA A 36 4.83 -0.09 7.89
CA ALA A 36 5.60 1.09 8.24
C ALA A 36 7.11 0.83 8.16
N ASP A 37 7.59 -0.33 8.63
CA ASP A 37 9.01 -0.72 8.53
C ASP A 37 9.47 -0.81 7.06
N GLN A 38 8.65 -1.37 6.18
CA GLN A 38 8.96 -1.45 4.74
C GLN A 38 8.96 -0.06 4.09
N LEU A 39 7.94 0.77 4.36
CA LEU A 39 7.83 2.11 3.82
C LEU A 39 8.95 3.04 4.31
N LYS A 40 9.41 2.86 5.55
CA LYS A 40 10.60 3.54 6.08
C LYS A 40 11.84 3.29 5.23
N ILE A 41 12.08 2.03 4.85
CA ILE A 41 13.19 1.67 3.95
C ILE A 41 12.99 2.29 2.57
N VAL A 42 11.78 2.22 2.02
CA VAL A 42 11.46 2.82 0.71
C VAL A 42 11.72 4.33 0.71
N SER A 43 11.23 5.06 1.72
CA SER A 43 11.48 6.51 1.87
C SER A 43 12.97 6.81 1.87
N LYS A 44 13.74 6.07 2.68
CA LYS A 44 15.19 6.24 2.78
C LYS A 44 15.91 5.99 1.44
N LEU A 45 15.50 4.98 0.69
CA LEU A 45 16.10 4.68 -0.62
C LEU A 45 15.79 5.75 -1.66
N ILE A 46 14.56 6.28 -1.67
CA ILE A 46 14.16 7.35 -2.59
C ILE A 46 14.94 8.63 -2.27
N ASP A 47 15.00 9.01 -0.99
CA ASP A 47 15.75 10.18 -0.51
C ASP A 47 17.24 10.08 -0.84
N GLY A 48 17.83 8.90 -0.63
CA GLY A 48 19.22 8.59 -1.00
C GLY A 48 19.51 8.55 -2.50
N GLY A 49 18.52 8.82 -3.36
CA GLY A 49 18.69 8.97 -4.79
C GLY A 49 18.56 7.67 -5.60
N LEU A 50 18.03 6.58 -5.01
CA LEU A 50 17.80 5.34 -5.76
C LEU A 50 16.76 5.58 -6.86
N GLN A 51 17.15 5.30 -8.11
CA GLN A 51 16.32 5.57 -9.30
C GLN A 51 15.32 4.44 -9.64
N THR A 52 15.03 3.55 -8.69
CA THR A 52 14.05 2.48 -8.86
C THR A 52 12.66 3.08 -9.10
N ARG A 53 11.97 2.59 -10.14
CA ARG A 53 10.66 3.12 -10.56
C ARG A 53 9.47 2.52 -9.83
N LEU A 54 9.62 1.29 -9.30
CA LEU A 54 8.55 0.55 -8.65
C LEU A 54 9.06 -0.06 -7.36
N TYR A 55 8.40 0.27 -6.26
CA TYR A 55 8.58 -0.36 -4.96
C TYR A 55 7.31 -1.13 -4.63
N VAL A 56 7.46 -2.41 -4.26
CA VAL A 56 6.34 -3.25 -3.83
C VAL A 56 6.54 -3.54 -2.35
N VAL A 57 5.54 -3.21 -1.54
CA VAL A 57 5.47 -3.51 -0.12
C VAL A 57 4.20 -4.31 0.14
N SER A 58 4.19 -5.14 1.18
CA SER A 58 3.06 -6.02 1.46
C SER A 58 2.55 -5.89 2.89
N MET A 59 1.25 -6.08 3.02
CA MET A 59 0.53 -6.14 4.29
C MET A 59 -0.49 -7.26 4.21
N GLY A 60 -0.38 -8.24 5.11
CA GLY A 60 -1.32 -9.35 5.22
C GLY A 60 -2.43 -9.09 6.24
N GLY A 61 -3.26 -10.11 6.48
CA GLY A 61 -4.28 -10.11 7.53
C GLY A 61 -5.70 -9.82 7.05
N PHE A 62 -5.87 -9.35 5.81
CA PHE A 62 -7.19 -9.00 5.25
C PHE A 62 -8.07 -10.21 4.90
N ASP A 63 -7.53 -11.43 4.95
CA ASP A 63 -8.32 -12.65 4.78
C ASP A 63 -9.04 -13.09 6.07
N THR A 64 -9.89 -12.21 6.58
CA THR A 64 -10.71 -12.42 7.77
C THR A 64 -11.96 -13.27 7.47
N HIS A 65 -11.96 -14.55 7.83
CA HIS A 65 -13.14 -15.42 7.75
C HIS A 65 -14.06 -15.36 8.98
N SER A 66 -13.66 -14.63 10.01
CA SER A 66 -14.41 -14.36 11.24
C SER A 66 -13.95 -13.05 11.88
N ASN A 67 -14.77 -12.49 12.79
CA ASN A 67 -14.50 -11.21 13.48
C ASN A 67 -13.97 -10.11 12.55
N GLN A 68 -14.59 -9.99 11.37
CA GLN A 68 -14.09 -9.14 10.30
C GLN A 68 -14.14 -7.67 10.67
N LEU A 69 -15.20 -7.21 11.35
CA LEU A 69 -15.35 -5.80 11.73
C LEU A 69 -14.13 -5.29 12.51
N THR A 70 -13.79 -5.97 13.61
CA THR A 70 -12.66 -5.60 14.48
C THR A 70 -11.33 -5.75 13.76
N SER A 71 -11.12 -6.90 13.11
CA SER A 71 -9.86 -7.22 12.45
C SER A 71 -9.56 -6.26 11.30
N HIS A 72 -10.55 -6.01 10.44
CA HIS A 72 -10.45 -5.08 9.32
C HIS A 72 -10.21 -3.64 9.80
N GLN A 73 -10.91 -3.18 10.85
CA GLN A 73 -10.67 -1.84 11.41
C GLN A 73 -9.23 -1.67 11.90
N ASN A 74 -8.69 -2.66 12.61
CA ASN A 74 -7.29 -2.63 13.07
C ASN A 74 -6.30 -2.60 11.91
N LEU A 75 -6.55 -3.40 10.85
CA LEU A 75 -5.73 -3.40 9.65
C LEU A 75 -5.80 -2.07 8.91
N MET A 76 -6.98 -1.46 8.77
CA MET A 76 -7.12 -0.14 8.15
C MET A 76 -6.40 0.94 8.95
N ASN A 77 -6.36 0.85 10.29
CA ASN A 77 -5.58 1.75 11.12
C ASN A 77 -4.07 1.58 10.93
N GLN A 78 -3.58 0.34 10.83
CA GLN A 78 -2.17 0.05 10.52
C GLN A 78 -1.80 0.58 9.12
N LEU A 79 -2.65 0.37 8.12
CA LEU A 79 -2.47 0.92 6.78
C LEU A 79 -2.39 2.45 6.80
N ASN A 80 -3.36 3.10 7.46
CA ASN A 80 -3.43 4.55 7.59
C ASN A 80 -2.14 5.10 8.22
N THR A 81 -1.81 4.66 9.42
CA THR A 81 -0.65 5.18 10.17
C THR A 81 0.69 4.96 9.47
N ALA A 82 0.85 3.86 8.73
CA ALA A 82 2.05 3.60 7.93
C ALA A 82 2.16 4.57 6.74
N ILE A 83 1.05 4.77 6.00
CA ILE A 83 1.02 5.71 4.86
C ILE A 83 1.19 7.16 5.34
N SER A 84 0.57 7.54 6.47
CA SER A 84 0.73 8.89 7.03
C SER A 84 2.19 9.21 7.34
N ALA A 85 2.87 8.31 8.06
CA ALA A 85 4.29 8.49 8.38
C ALA A 85 5.15 8.55 7.11
N PHE A 86 4.89 7.67 6.13
CA PHE A 86 5.60 7.68 4.86
C PHE A 86 5.44 9.00 4.10
N MET A 87 4.21 9.49 3.95
CA MET A 87 3.95 10.76 3.26
C MET A 87 4.57 11.95 3.97
N GLN A 88 4.50 11.99 5.30
CA GLN A 88 5.14 13.04 6.10
C GLN A 88 6.67 13.04 5.93
N ASP A 89 7.28 11.85 5.89
CA ASP A 89 8.72 11.70 5.68
C ASP A 89 9.17 12.20 4.32
N LEU A 90 8.44 11.81 3.26
CA LEU A 90 8.69 12.31 1.91
C LEU A 90 8.52 13.83 1.82
N GLN A 91 7.56 14.39 2.56
CA GLN A 91 7.28 15.82 2.56
C GLN A 91 8.42 16.59 3.20
N LEU A 92 8.91 16.15 4.36
CA LEU A 92 10.05 16.77 5.03
C LEU A 92 11.34 16.66 4.21
N ASN A 93 11.49 15.59 3.42
CA ASN A 93 12.58 15.44 2.46
C ASN A 93 12.35 16.18 1.13
N ASN A 94 11.22 16.87 0.93
CA ASN A 94 10.86 17.59 -0.30
C ASN A 94 10.84 16.71 -1.57
N ILE A 95 10.39 15.46 -1.45
CA ILE A 95 10.39 14.46 -2.54
C ILE A 95 9.01 13.86 -2.83
N THR A 96 7.95 14.33 -2.19
CA THR A 96 6.56 13.86 -2.43
C THR A 96 6.13 14.00 -3.88
N ASN A 97 6.57 15.04 -4.58
CA ASN A 97 6.26 15.29 -5.99
C ASN A 97 6.84 14.25 -6.97
N ARG A 98 7.60 13.26 -6.47
CA ARG A 98 8.17 12.16 -7.26
C ARG A 98 7.49 10.81 -6.98
N VAL A 99 6.52 10.77 -6.06
CA VAL A 99 5.96 9.52 -5.56
C VAL A 99 4.44 9.53 -5.72
N VAL A 100 3.92 8.45 -6.29
CA VAL A 100 2.51 8.08 -6.24
C VAL A 100 2.42 6.68 -5.66
N GLY A 101 1.60 6.52 -4.64
CA GLY A 101 1.29 5.22 -4.04
C GLY A 101 -0.06 4.70 -4.49
N MET A 102 -0.19 3.38 -4.53
CA MET A 102 -1.47 2.70 -4.74
C MET A 102 -1.57 1.42 -3.91
N THR A 103 -2.78 1.07 -3.49
CA THR A 103 -3.08 -0.25 -2.93
C THR A 103 -3.64 -1.17 -4.01
N MET A 104 -3.30 -2.45 -3.90
CA MET A 104 -3.90 -3.53 -4.69
C MET A 104 -4.13 -4.74 -3.79
N SER A 105 -5.09 -5.57 -4.17
CA SER A 105 -5.41 -6.80 -3.47
C SER A 105 -5.64 -7.92 -4.49
N GLU A 106 -5.23 -9.13 -4.17
CA GLU A 106 -5.46 -10.32 -5.00
C GLU A 106 -6.94 -10.76 -4.98
N PHE A 107 -7.68 -10.33 -3.95
CA PHE A 107 -9.09 -10.64 -3.76
C PHE A 107 -9.87 -9.44 -3.22
N GLY A 108 -11.18 -9.45 -3.47
CA GLY A 108 -12.16 -8.59 -2.82
C GLY A 108 -12.92 -9.32 -1.72
N ARG A 109 -13.91 -8.64 -1.12
CA ARG A 109 -14.86 -9.26 -0.18
C ARG A 109 -16.28 -9.22 -0.72
N ARG A 110 -17.06 -10.26 -0.43
CA ARG A 110 -18.50 -10.26 -0.74
C ARG A 110 -19.24 -9.30 0.19
N VAL A 111 -20.39 -8.81 -0.27
CA VAL A 111 -21.21 -7.85 0.49
C VAL A 111 -21.84 -8.51 1.71
N ASN A 112 -22.34 -9.75 1.57
CA ASN A 112 -23.02 -10.44 2.67
C ASN A 112 -22.02 -11.10 3.62
N GLU A 113 -22.32 -10.98 4.91
CA GLU A 113 -21.67 -11.72 5.98
C GLU A 113 -21.93 -13.23 5.82
N ASN A 114 -20.93 -14.04 6.15
CA ASN A 114 -21.06 -15.49 6.26
C ASN A 114 -21.45 -15.89 7.69
N GLY A 115 -21.74 -17.18 7.92
CA GLY A 115 -22.20 -17.68 9.23
C GLY A 115 -21.19 -17.59 10.38
N SER A 116 -20.05 -16.91 10.22
CA SER A 116 -18.97 -16.77 11.20
C SER A 116 -18.59 -15.32 11.50
N ALA A 117 -19.46 -14.36 11.19
CA ALA A 117 -19.18 -12.92 11.34
C ALA A 117 -17.97 -12.44 10.50
N GLY A 118 -17.79 -13.05 9.34
CA GLY A 118 -16.80 -12.68 8.31
C GLY A 118 -17.45 -12.56 6.94
N THR A 119 -16.65 -12.45 5.87
CA THR A 119 -17.15 -12.47 4.48
C THR A 119 -16.29 -13.40 3.64
N ASP A 120 -16.91 -14.00 2.62
CA ASP A 120 -16.18 -14.81 1.64
C ASP A 120 -15.44 -13.94 0.62
N HIS A 121 -14.56 -14.57 -0.15
CA HIS A 121 -13.81 -13.92 -1.22
C HIS A 121 -14.74 -13.43 -2.34
N GLY A 122 -14.52 -12.19 -2.75
CA GLY A 122 -15.17 -11.55 -3.90
C GLY A 122 -14.14 -11.12 -4.94
N THR A 123 -14.62 -10.63 -6.07
CA THR A 123 -13.78 -10.29 -7.23
C THR A 123 -13.50 -8.80 -7.41
N ALA A 124 -14.09 -7.94 -6.57
CA ALA A 124 -13.89 -6.49 -6.64
C ALA A 124 -13.44 -5.93 -5.29
N ALA A 125 -12.49 -4.99 -5.34
CA ALA A 125 -11.96 -4.30 -4.17
C ALA A 125 -11.75 -2.81 -4.50
N PRO A 126 -11.92 -1.90 -3.53
CA PRO A 126 -11.48 -0.52 -3.71
C PRO A 126 -9.96 -0.46 -3.83
N MET A 127 -9.47 0.50 -4.63
CA MET A 127 -8.03 0.83 -4.70
C MET A 127 -7.84 2.20 -4.08
N ILE A 128 -6.88 2.35 -3.18
CA ILE A 128 -6.51 3.64 -2.60
C ILE A 128 -5.29 4.13 -3.34
N LEU A 129 -5.37 5.30 -3.97
CA LEU A 129 -4.21 6.00 -4.50
C LEU A 129 -3.85 7.14 -3.52
N PHE A 130 -2.60 7.57 -3.49
CA PHE A 130 -2.15 8.68 -2.63
C PHE A 130 -0.87 9.33 -3.17
N GLY A 131 -0.63 10.60 -2.84
CA GLY A 131 0.51 11.41 -3.28
C GLY A 131 0.09 12.78 -3.81
N ASP A 132 1.01 13.74 -3.82
CA ASP A 132 0.74 15.15 -4.20
C ASP A 132 0.22 15.32 -5.63
N LEU A 133 0.59 14.39 -6.52
CA LEU A 133 0.19 14.43 -7.93
C LEU A 133 -1.14 13.72 -8.21
N VAL A 134 -1.84 13.24 -7.18
CA VAL A 134 -3.12 12.57 -7.37
C VAL A 134 -4.28 13.50 -7.08
N ASN A 135 -5.24 13.55 -7.99
CA ASN A 135 -6.48 14.29 -7.81
C ASN A 135 -7.30 13.70 -6.67
N GLU A 136 -7.74 14.54 -5.74
CA GLU A 136 -8.61 14.14 -4.65
C GLU A 136 -10.02 13.76 -5.12
N GLY A 137 -10.72 12.91 -4.34
CA GLY A 137 -12.11 12.55 -4.57
C GLY A 137 -12.40 11.04 -4.54
N VAL A 138 -13.59 10.68 -5.03
CA VAL A 138 -13.96 9.29 -5.28
C VAL A 138 -14.21 9.15 -6.78
N PHE A 139 -13.43 8.26 -7.41
CA PHE A 139 -13.50 8.03 -8.86
C PHE A 139 -14.13 6.69 -9.15
N GLY A 140 -15.02 6.64 -10.13
CA GLY A 140 -15.81 5.47 -10.51
C GLY A 140 -17.22 5.50 -9.93
N ASN A 141 -17.99 4.46 -10.25
CA ASN A 141 -19.35 4.33 -9.75
C ASN A 141 -19.34 3.61 -8.40
N ASN A 142 -20.18 4.06 -7.47
CA ASN A 142 -20.45 3.30 -6.27
C ASN A 142 -21.00 1.91 -6.67
N PRO A 143 -20.54 0.83 -6.03
CA PRO A 143 -21.05 -0.48 -6.31
C PRO A 143 -22.52 -0.58 -5.92
N ASP A 144 -23.32 -1.25 -6.75
CA ASP A 144 -24.66 -1.66 -6.37
C ASP A 144 -24.54 -2.78 -5.33
N LEU A 145 -25.03 -2.52 -4.12
CA LEU A 145 -24.99 -3.46 -3.00
C LEU A 145 -26.18 -4.43 -3.00
N ILE A 146 -27.13 -4.26 -3.95
CA ILE A 146 -28.35 -5.06 -4.09
C ILE A 146 -28.23 -5.96 -5.32
N ASN A 147 -27.88 -5.40 -6.48
CA ASN A 147 -27.74 -6.15 -7.73
C ASN A 147 -26.31 -6.69 -7.88
N LEU A 148 -26.07 -7.84 -7.24
CA LEU A 148 -24.79 -8.52 -7.23
C LEU A 148 -24.68 -9.55 -8.37
N SER A 149 -23.45 -9.91 -8.72
CA SER A 149 -23.21 -11.03 -9.64
C SER A 149 -23.68 -12.36 -9.02
N ASN A 150 -23.81 -13.40 -9.83
CA ASN A 150 -24.35 -14.71 -9.44
C ASN A 150 -23.60 -15.39 -8.26
N ASN A 151 -22.39 -14.94 -7.92
CA ASN A 151 -21.60 -15.42 -6.79
C ASN A 151 -21.62 -14.47 -5.58
N ASN A 152 -22.57 -13.53 -5.54
CA ASN A 152 -22.72 -12.52 -4.50
C ASN A 152 -21.53 -11.54 -4.37
N SER A 153 -20.77 -11.35 -5.46
CA SER A 153 -19.72 -10.33 -5.59
C SER A 153 -20.22 -9.08 -6.30
N LEU A 154 -19.58 -7.95 -6.02
CA LEU A 154 -19.78 -6.71 -6.78
C LEU A 154 -19.41 -6.92 -8.26
N ILE A 155 -20.18 -6.33 -9.16
CA ILE A 155 -20.05 -6.53 -10.61
C ILE A 155 -18.84 -5.79 -11.20
N SER A 156 -18.37 -4.72 -10.56
CA SER A 156 -17.11 -4.01 -10.88
C SER A 156 -16.90 -2.87 -9.88
N MET A 157 -15.66 -2.55 -9.54
CA MET A 157 -15.34 -1.34 -8.77
C MET A 157 -13.96 -0.82 -9.18
N ILE A 158 -13.92 0.43 -9.63
CA ILE A 158 -12.79 1.32 -9.33
C ILE A 158 -13.40 2.33 -8.37
N THR A 159 -12.86 2.41 -7.17
CA THR A 159 -13.21 3.45 -6.20
C THR A 159 -11.91 3.84 -5.54
N GLY A 160 -11.36 4.95 -6.02
CA GLY A 160 -10.28 5.68 -5.36
C GLY A 160 -10.82 6.34 -4.09
N ARG A 161 -10.22 6.13 -2.93
CA ARG A 161 -10.48 6.99 -1.75
C ARG A 161 -9.16 7.60 -1.33
N PHE A 162 -9.04 8.92 -1.47
CA PHE A 162 -7.84 9.66 -1.07
C PHE A 162 -7.96 10.12 0.37
N MET A 163 -6.87 10.00 1.13
CA MET A 163 -6.72 10.75 2.36
C MET A 163 -5.67 11.84 2.14
N HIS A 164 -6.12 13.10 2.13
CA HIS A 164 -5.26 14.22 2.43
C HIS A 164 -5.04 14.19 3.94
N LEU A 165 -3.87 13.73 4.37
CA LEU A 165 -3.48 13.71 5.78
C LEU A 165 -2.70 15.01 6.01
N TYR A 166 -3.34 16.00 6.63
CA TYR A 166 -2.66 17.18 7.18
C TYR A 166 -2.14 16.86 8.58
#